data_AF-A0A920RP22-F1
#
_entry.id   AF-A0A920RP22-F1
#
_cell.length_a   1.000
_cell.length_b   1.000
_cell.length_c   1.000
_cell.angle_alpha   90.00
_cell.angle_beta   90.00
_cell.angle_gamma   90.00
#
_symmetry.space_group_name_H-M   'P 1'
#
loop_
_entity.id
_entity.type
_entity.pdbx_description
1 polymer ?
#
loop_
_entity_poly.entity_id
_entity_poly.type
_entity_poly.pdbx_seq_one_letter_code
_entity_poly.pdbx_strand_id
1 'polypeptide(L)'
;MWRLRVDRGYTDENDLIGDPDIDAVYIATPVDRHLPQTLACAAAGKHVLCEKPMAMTVEECDRMIAACADAGVTRGPWPTTGGSTR
;
A
#
# COMPACT_ATOMS: atom_id res chain seq x y z
N MET A 1 4.44 19.87 -21.91
CA MET A 1 3.80 18.56 -21.73
C MET A 1 4.53 17.86 -20.59
N TRP A 2 3.88 17.67 -19.43
CA TRP A 2 4.51 17.03 -18.27
C TRP A 2 4.58 15.52 -18.51
N ARG A 3 5.77 14.93 -18.39
CA ARG A 3 5.98 13.48 -18.44
C ARG A 3 6.65 13.07 -17.15
N LEU A 4 6.06 12.12 -16.44
CA LEU A 4 6.70 11.49 -15.29
C LEU A 4 8.00 10.83 -15.79
N ARG A 5 9.12 11.17 -15.16
CA ARG A 5 10.41 10.52 -15.43
C ARG A 5 10.46 9.25 -14.59
N VAL A 6 9.86 8.19 -15.14
CA VAL A 6 9.90 6.85 -14.57
C VAL A 6 10.68 5.94 -15.50
N ASP A 7 11.61 5.18 -14.94
CA ASP A 7 12.50 4.30 -15.71
C ASP A 7 11.83 2.97 -16.09
N ARG A 8 10.79 2.59 -15.35
CA ARG A 8 10.09 1.31 -15.48
C ARG A 8 8.58 1.51 -15.39
N GLY A 9 7.85 0.69 -16.13
CA GLY A 9 6.39 0.62 -16.09
C GLY A 9 5.94 -0.84 -16.14
N TYR A 10 4.82 -1.12 -15.49
CA TYR A 10 4.25 -2.46 -15.35
C TYR A 10 2.83 -2.48 -15.91
N THR A 11 2.42 -3.64 -16.43
CA THR A 11 1.04 -3.88 -16.89
C THR A 11 0.26 -4.81 -15.96
N ASP A 12 0.95 -5.51 -15.07
CA ASP A 12 0.38 -6.32 -14.00
C ASP A 12 0.83 -5.76 -12.64
N GLU A 13 -0.10 -5.66 -11.69
CA GLU A 13 0.19 -5.13 -10.35
C GLU A 13 1.09 -6.08 -9.54
N ASN A 14 1.02 -7.39 -9.78
CA ASN A 14 1.84 -8.37 -9.07
C ASN A 14 3.32 -8.27 -9.46
N ASP A 15 3.61 -7.92 -10.72
CA ASP A 15 4.99 -7.68 -11.17
C ASP A 15 5.59 -6.47 -10.47
N LEU A 16 4.80 -5.41 -10.27
CA LEU A 16 5.21 -4.22 -9.52
C LEU A 16 5.41 -4.54 -8.03
N ILE A 17 4.47 -5.25 -7.42
CA ILE A 17 4.52 -5.58 -5.98
C ILE A 17 5.68 -6.55 -5.69
N GLY A 18 5.98 -7.47 -6.60
CA GLY A 18 7.06 -8.45 -6.48
C GLY A 18 8.45 -7.90 -6.79
N ASP A 19 8.57 -6.68 -7.31
CA ASP A 19 9.85 -6.08 -7.67
C ASP A 19 10.72 -5.87 -6.40
N PRO A 20 11.90 -6.49 -6.30
CA PRO A 20 12.78 -6.31 -5.14
C PRO A 20 13.31 -4.87 -5.02
N ASP A 21 13.31 -4.08 -6.11
CA ASP A 21 13.83 -2.71 -6.13
C ASP A 21 12.82 -1.67 -5.57
N ILE A 22 11.58 -2.08 -5.27
CA ILE A 22 10.52 -1.18 -4.78
C ILE A 22 10.35 -1.33 -3.28
N ASP A 23 10.48 -0.26 -2.49
CA ASP A 23 10.28 -0.31 -1.04
C ASP A 23 8.83 -0.02 -0.61
N ALA A 24 8.12 0.78 -1.40
CA ALA A 24 6.79 1.30 -1.06
C ALA A 24 5.88 1.43 -2.29
N VAL A 25 4.58 1.23 -2.08
CA VAL A 25 3.54 1.31 -3.10
C VAL A 25 2.52 2.38 -2.74
N TYR A 26 2.25 3.28 -3.68
CA TYR A 26 1.17 4.25 -3.59
C TYR A 26 -0.04 3.74 -4.38
N ILE A 27 -1.14 3.46 -3.67
CA ILE A 27 -2.37 2.93 -4.24
C ILE A 27 -3.32 4.10 -4.51
N ALA A 28 -3.53 4.38 -5.80
CA ALA A 28 -4.45 5.42 -6.30
C ALA A 28 -5.46 4.87 -7.31
N THR A 29 -5.81 3.59 -7.17
CA THR A 29 -6.81 2.89 -7.99
C THR A 29 -8.23 3.19 -7.50
N PRO A 30 -9.27 2.67 -8.16
CA PRO A 30 -10.62 2.64 -7.58
C PRO A 30 -10.63 1.96 -6.19
N VAL A 31 -11.50 2.46 -5.31
CA VAL A 31 -11.54 2.11 -3.87
C VAL A 31 -11.76 0.62 -3.60
N ASP A 32 -12.51 -0.07 -4.44
CA ASP A 32 -12.75 -1.52 -4.36
C ASP A 32 -11.48 -2.36 -4.53
N ARG A 33 -10.41 -1.77 -5.06
CA ARG A 33 -9.09 -2.41 -5.23
C ARG A 33 -8.14 -2.18 -4.06
N HIS A 34 -8.42 -1.20 -3.19
CA HIS A 34 -7.49 -0.81 -2.13
C HIS A 34 -7.18 -1.94 -1.15
N LEU A 35 -8.21 -2.65 -0.68
CA LEU A 35 -8.04 -3.77 0.25
C LEU A 35 -7.18 -4.89 -0.34
N PRO A 36 -7.55 -5.52 -1.48
CA PRO A 36 -6.75 -6.63 -2.02
C PRO A 36 -5.31 -6.22 -2.35
N GLN A 37 -5.09 -5.01 -2.87
CA GLN A 37 -3.75 -4.52 -3.19
C GLN A 37 -2.92 -4.23 -1.93
N THR A 38 -3.53 -3.67 -0.88
CA THR A 38 -2.84 -3.44 0.40
C THR A 38 -2.43 -4.75 1.05
N LEU A 39 -3.30 -5.76 1.03
CA LEU A 39 -2.96 -7.10 1.53
C LEU A 39 -1.80 -7.73 0.75
N ALA A 40 -1.82 -7.60 -0.59
CA ALA A 40 -0.74 -8.11 -1.44
C ALA A 40 0.59 -7.38 -1.17
N CYS A 41 0.57 -6.06 -1.04
CA CYS A 41 1.75 -5.26 -0.71
C CYS A 41 2.31 -5.62 0.66
N ALA A 42 1.44 -5.74 1.68
CA ALA A 42 1.84 -6.14 3.02
C ALA A 42 2.46 -7.54 3.03
N ALA A 43 1.86 -8.51 2.34
CA ALA A 43 2.41 -9.86 2.20
C ALA A 43 3.77 -9.88 1.50
N ALA A 44 4.02 -8.94 0.57
CA ALA A 44 5.31 -8.77 -0.10
C ALA A 44 6.31 -7.90 0.68
N GLY A 45 5.97 -7.46 1.89
CA GLY A 45 6.84 -6.63 2.72
C GLY A 45 7.01 -5.20 2.21
N LYS A 46 6.07 -4.69 1.40
CA LYS A 46 6.10 -3.32 0.84
C LYS A 46 5.31 -2.36 1.72
N HIS A 47 5.85 -1.17 1.94
CA HIS A 47 5.11 -0.08 2.59
C HIS A 47 3.94 0.39 1.71
N VAL A 48 2.84 0.83 2.32
CA VAL A 48 1.63 1.19 1.56
C VAL A 48 1.15 2.60 1.90
N LEU A 49 0.99 3.44 0.89
CA LEU A 49 0.24 4.70 1.00
C LEU A 49 -1.03 4.57 0.17
N CYS A 50 -2.19 4.53 0.82
CA CYS A 50 -3.48 4.36 0.15
C CYS A 50 -4.21 5.70 0.02
N GLU A 51 -4.72 6.03 -1.17
CA GLU A 51 -5.55 7.21 -1.38
C GLU A 51 -6.90 7.15 -0.67
N LYS A 52 -7.50 8.33 -0.52
CA LYS A 52 -8.85 8.46 0.02
C LYS A 52 -9.92 8.20 -1.06
N PRO A 53 -11.04 7.55 -0.71
CA PRO A 53 -11.30 6.87 0.58
C PRO A 53 -10.48 5.57 0.73
N MET A 54 -10.06 5.25 1.95
CA MET A 54 -9.16 4.11 2.21
C MET A 54 -9.79 2.75 1.84
N ALA A 55 -11.07 2.55 2.15
CA ALA A 55 -11.83 1.36 1.76
C ALA A 55 -13.33 1.69 1.67
N MET A 56 -14.16 0.69 1.33
CA MET A 56 -15.61 0.86 1.23
C MET A 56 -16.30 0.82 2.59
N THR A 57 -15.72 0.12 3.57
CA THR A 57 -16.23 0.03 4.94
C THR A 57 -15.12 0.20 5.98
N VAL A 58 -15.50 0.44 7.23
CA VAL A 58 -14.54 0.59 8.34
C VAL A 58 -13.87 -0.76 8.64
N GLU A 59 -14.58 -1.87 8.53
CA GLU A 59 -14.05 -3.22 8.74
C GLU A 59 -12.96 -3.55 7.71
N GLU A 60 -13.11 -3.10 6.47
CA GLU A 60 -12.07 -3.24 5.46
C GLU A 60 -10.83 -2.39 5.79
N CYS A 61 -11.02 -1.16 6.28
CA CYS A 61 -9.92 -0.35 6.78
C CYS A 61 -9.18 -1.10 7.89
N ASP A 62 -9.88 -1.65 8.90
CA ASP A 62 -9.27 -2.38 10.00
C ASP A 62 -8.45 -3.59 9.52
N ARG A 63 -8.94 -4.30 8.51
CA ARG A 63 -8.20 -5.42 7.88
C ARG A 63 -6.90 -4.96 7.20
N MET A 64 -6.93 -3.83 6.50
CA MET A 64 -5.73 -3.24 5.89
C MET A 64 -4.72 -2.80 6.95
N ILE A 65 -5.22 -2.20 8.04
CA ILE A 65 -4.41 -1.76 9.20
C ILE A 65 -3.69 -2.96 9.82
N ALA A 66 -4.42 -4.02 10.13
CA ALA A 66 -3.90 -5.24 10.75
C ALA A 66 -2.85 -5.91 9.85
N ALA A 67 -3.15 -6.07 8.56
CA ALA A 67 -2.21 -6.71 7.63
C ALA A 67 -0.86 -5.98 7.54
N CYS A 68 -0.87 -4.65 7.47
CA CYS A 68 0.37 -3.88 7.47
C CYS A 68 1.13 -4.00 8.81
N ALA A 69 0.40 -4.00 9.94
CA ALA A 69 1.02 -4.16 11.26
C ALA A 69 1.65 -5.55 11.44
N ASP A 70 0.95 -6.62 11.04
CA ASP A 70 1.42 -8.01 11.13
C ASP A 70 2.65 -8.25 10.25
N ALA A 71 2.69 -7.63 9.07
CA ALA A 71 3.84 -7.69 8.16
C ALA A 71 5.01 -6.77 8.60
N GLY A 72 4.83 -5.92 9.62
CA GLY A 72 5.83 -4.97 10.05
C GLY A 72 6.08 -3.83 9.06
N VAL A 73 5.13 -3.54 8.15
CA VAL A 73 5.26 -2.49 7.14
C VAL A 73 4.47 -1.25 7.54
N THR A 74 5.10 -0.08 7.41
CA THR A 74 4.41 1.21 7.57
C THR A 74 3.30 1.38 6.53
N ARG A 75 2.13 1.85 6.98
CA ARG A 75 1.09 2.41 6.11
C ARG A 75 0.90 3.91 6.35
N GLY A 76 0.58 4.69 5.32
CA GLY A 76 0.01 6.04 5.47
C GLY A 76 -1.53 6.03 5.37
N PRO A 77 -2.26 7.03 5.91
CA PRO A 77 -1.82 8.21 6.63
C PRO A 77 -1.75 7.97 8.16
N TRP A 78 -0.66 8.46 8.74
CA TRP A 78 -0.21 8.50 10.15
C TRP A 78 -1.11 7.97 11.30
N PRO A 79 -0.58 7.16 12.24
CA PRO A 79 -1.21 6.91 13.54
C PRO A 79 -1.03 8.11 14.48
N THR A 80 -2.10 8.71 14.98
CA THR A 80 -2.00 9.80 15.96
C THR A 80 -1.47 9.39 17.33
N THR A 81 -1.19 8.12 17.63
CA THR A 81 -0.53 7.74 18.88
C THR A 81 0.23 6.42 18.79
N GLY A 82 1.56 6.49 18.98
CA GLY A 82 2.31 5.46 19.71
C GLY A 82 3.07 4.40 18.90
N GLY A 83 4.26 4.77 18.42
CA GLY A 83 5.49 3.95 18.50
C GLY A 83 5.60 2.63 17.72
N SER A 84 6.62 2.56 16.87
CA SER A 84 7.68 1.55 17.01
C SER A 84 8.78 1.85 15.99
N THR A 85 9.88 2.44 16.46
CA THR A 85 11.19 2.22 15.85
C THR A 85 11.53 0.75 15.94
N ARG A 86 11.63 0.09 14.80
CA ARG A 86 12.62 -0.95 14.57
C ARG A 86 12.98 -0.99 13.10
#